data_AF-A0A9D4UQ68-F1
#
_entry.id   AF-A0A9D4UQ68-F1
#
_cell.length_a   1.000
_cell.length_b   1.000
_cell.length_c   1.000
_cell.angle_alpha   90.00
_cell.angle_beta   90.00
_cell.angle_gamma   90.00
#
_symmetry.space_group_name_H-M   'P 1'
#
loop_
_entity.id
_entity.type
_entity.pdbx_description
1 polymer ?
#
loop_
_entity_poly.entity_id
_entity_poly.type
_entity_poly.pdbx_seq_one_letter_code
_entity_poly.pdbx_strand_id
1 'polypeptide(L)'
;MVLPSTTARVAGCNRRWLWRRAAEKAAAAYCSRSTQQFCSSTMEAPEHSHPLTRVLFCGLQFPSSFSYTKQCLLPHPYVQVDALAHEEVPLRIEDYDLCVVRMMRFDSSVIARAKKLKLLMQFGVGLEGVDIEAATKAGIKVARIPGDTSGNALSCAEHAIYLILALLRDQKGMDRSVQQMKIGFPTGQTLFGFHSGVWKYW
;
A
#
# COMPACT_ATOMS: atom_id res chain seq x y z
N MET A 1 -8.96 -12.42 64.65
CA MET A 1 -9.01 -11.01 64.22
C MET A 1 -8.67 -10.99 62.74
N VAL A 2 -9.67 -10.76 61.90
CA VAL A 2 -9.62 -10.90 60.44
C VAL A 2 -9.08 -9.60 59.83
N LEU A 3 -8.07 -9.67 58.97
CA LEU A 3 -7.71 -8.58 58.07
C LEU A 3 -8.08 -9.00 56.63
N PRO A 4 -8.71 -8.13 55.83
CA PRO A 4 -9.32 -8.54 54.58
C PRO A 4 -8.32 -8.59 53.43
N SER A 5 -8.46 -9.63 52.60
CA SER A 5 -7.87 -9.75 51.28
C SER A 5 -8.50 -8.75 50.31
N THR A 6 -7.71 -7.82 49.79
CA THR A 6 -8.11 -6.99 48.64
C THR A 6 -7.33 -7.44 47.41
N THR A 7 -7.88 -8.43 46.71
CA THR A 7 -7.54 -8.69 45.31
C THR A 7 -8.09 -7.56 44.45
N ALA A 8 -7.25 -6.59 44.10
CA ALA A 8 -7.54 -5.68 42.99
C ALA A 8 -7.38 -6.47 41.68
N ARG A 9 -8.50 -6.81 41.04
CA ARG A 9 -8.49 -7.29 39.64
C ARG A 9 -8.04 -6.12 38.77
N VAL A 10 -6.81 -6.17 38.27
CA VAL A 10 -6.39 -5.33 37.14
C VAL A 10 -7.17 -5.81 35.92
N ALA A 11 -8.18 -5.03 35.51
CA ALA A 11 -8.86 -5.24 34.25
C ALA A 11 -7.82 -5.19 33.12
N GLY A 12 -7.58 -6.33 32.49
CA GLY A 12 -6.69 -6.45 31.34
C GLY A 12 -7.22 -5.60 30.19
N CYS A 13 -6.70 -4.37 30.07
CA CYS A 13 -6.88 -3.53 28.90
C CYS A 13 -6.11 -4.19 27.73
N ASN A 14 -6.81 -5.05 26.99
CA ASN A 14 -6.27 -5.77 25.85
C ASN A 14 -5.94 -4.75 24.74
N ARG A 15 -4.68 -4.31 24.66
CA ARG A 15 -4.21 -3.27 23.72
C ARG A 15 -4.54 -3.59 22.25
N ARG A 16 -4.81 -4.85 21.92
CA ARG A 16 -5.27 -5.32 20.61
C ARG A 16 -6.62 -4.71 20.18
N TRP A 17 -7.48 -4.35 21.14
CA TRP A 17 -8.77 -3.70 20.90
C TRP A 17 -8.64 -2.21 20.57
N LEU A 18 -7.68 -1.52 21.20
CA LEU A 18 -7.44 -0.08 20.98
C LEU A 18 -6.87 0.19 19.58
N TRP A 19 -5.98 -0.67 19.09
CA TRP A 19 -5.41 -0.56 17.73
C TRP A 19 -6.43 -0.86 16.63
N ARG A 20 -7.31 -1.85 16.82
CA ARG A 20 -8.39 -2.13 15.86
C ARG A 20 -9.36 -0.95 15.75
N ARG A 21 -9.79 -0.38 16.88
CA ARG A 21 -10.66 0.81 16.87
C ARG A 21 -9.97 2.05 16.30
N ALA A 22 -8.66 2.22 16.53
CA ALA A 22 -7.91 3.33 15.95
C ALA A 22 -7.78 3.20 14.42
N ALA A 23 -7.50 2.00 13.92
CA ALA A 23 -7.43 1.70 12.48
C ALA A 23 -8.81 1.80 11.80
N GLU A 24 -9.87 1.30 12.46
CA GLU A 24 -11.25 1.43 11.98
C GLU A 24 -11.71 2.90 11.98
N LYS A 25 -11.34 3.69 13.01
CA LYS A 25 -11.62 5.14 13.03
C LYS A 25 -10.83 5.90 11.97
N ALA A 26 -9.57 5.54 11.71
CA ALA A 26 -8.77 6.16 10.66
C ALA A 26 -9.30 5.83 9.25
N ALA A 27 -9.69 4.57 9.01
CA ALA A 27 -10.32 4.14 7.77
C ALA A 27 -11.70 4.79 7.56
N ALA A 28 -12.51 4.88 8.62
CA ALA A 28 -13.80 5.56 8.58
C ALA A 28 -13.67 7.08 8.38
N ALA A 29 -12.65 7.71 8.98
CA ALA A 29 -12.38 9.15 8.81
C ALA A 29 -11.83 9.50 7.41
N TYR A 30 -11.09 8.57 6.79
CA TYR A 30 -10.66 8.70 5.38
C TYR A 30 -11.86 8.56 4.43
N CYS A 31 -12.72 7.57 4.68
CA CYS A 31 -13.92 7.34 3.89
C CYS A 31 -14.96 8.47 4.05
N SER A 32 -15.11 9.07 5.24
CA SER A 32 -16.12 10.10 5.46
C SER A 32 -15.76 11.47 4.87
N ARG A 33 -14.46 11.82 4.77
CA ARG A 33 -14.03 13.12 4.23
C ARG A 33 -14.14 13.23 2.71
N SER A 34 -13.92 12.16 1.95
CA SER A 34 -14.06 12.21 0.49
C SER A 34 -15.48 11.92 0.00
N THR A 35 -16.29 11.21 0.81
CA THR A 35 -17.60 10.70 0.36
C THR A 35 -18.76 11.62 0.76
N GLN A 36 -18.63 12.42 1.83
CA GLN A 36 -19.73 13.31 2.26
C GLN A 36 -19.94 14.54 1.38
N GLN A 37 -18.99 14.91 0.53
CA GLN A 37 -19.13 16.07 -0.35
C GLN A 37 -19.81 15.74 -1.68
N PHE A 38 -20.17 14.47 -1.92
CA PHE A 38 -20.75 14.01 -3.20
C PHE A 38 -22.17 13.43 -3.09
N CYS A 39 -22.71 13.27 -1.87
CA CYS A 39 -24.02 12.67 -1.64
C CYS A 39 -25.06 13.69 -1.18
N SER A 40 -25.40 14.66 -2.03
CA SER A 40 -26.62 15.46 -1.86
C SER A 40 -27.16 15.98 -3.19
N SER A 41 -27.39 15.06 -4.13
CA SER A 41 -28.30 15.33 -5.25
C SER A 41 -28.79 13.99 -5.78
N THR A 42 -30.00 13.61 -5.40
CA THR A 42 -30.82 12.67 -6.17
C THR A 42 -30.98 13.26 -7.57
N MET A 43 -30.26 12.70 -8.54
CA MET A 43 -30.49 12.97 -9.96
C MET A 43 -30.89 11.65 -10.60
N GLU A 44 -32.10 11.64 -11.15
CA GLU A 44 -32.58 10.63 -12.09
C GLU A 44 -31.52 10.44 -13.19
N ALA A 45 -31.13 9.19 -13.44
CA ALA A 45 -30.09 8.87 -14.41
C ALA A 45 -30.63 9.04 -15.84
N PRO A 46 -30.01 9.89 -16.68
CA PRO A 46 -30.33 9.93 -18.10
C PRO A 46 -29.74 8.71 -18.82
N GLU A 47 -30.49 8.18 -19.78
CA GLU A 47 -30.13 7.05 -20.67
C GLU A 47 -28.98 7.44 -21.64
N HIS A 48 -27.78 7.68 -21.10
CA HIS A 48 -26.57 7.89 -21.89
C HIS A 48 -25.70 6.64 -21.80
N SER A 49 -25.46 6.01 -22.95
CA SER A 49 -24.55 4.87 -23.10
C SER A 49 -23.12 5.30 -22.76
N HIS A 50 -22.73 5.16 -21.49
CA HIS A 50 -21.36 5.44 -21.08
C HIS A 50 -20.41 4.46 -21.78
N PRO A 51 -19.34 4.95 -22.44
CA PRO A 51 -18.35 4.08 -23.06
C PRO A 51 -17.65 3.23 -21.99
N LEU A 52 -17.49 1.94 -22.27
CA LEU A 52 -16.85 0.99 -21.37
C LEU A 52 -15.39 1.41 -21.10
N THR A 53 -15.07 1.71 -19.85
CA THR A 53 -13.70 1.99 -19.41
C THR A 53 -13.04 0.71 -18.94
N ARG A 54 -11.89 0.37 -19.52
CA ARG A 54 -11.14 -0.84 -19.17
C ARG A 54 -9.93 -0.50 -18.31
N VAL A 55 -9.90 -1.06 -17.12
CA VAL A 55 -8.82 -0.94 -16.13
C VAL A 55 -8.05 -2.26 -16.07
N LEU A 56 -6.75 -2.20 -16.35
CA LEU A 56 -5.85 -3.34 -16.22
C LEU A 56 -5.00 -3.23 -14.96
N PHE A 57 -5.09 -4.24 -14.12
CA PHE A 57 -4.19 -4.47 -13.02
C PHE A 57 -2.98 -5.28 -13.54
N CYS A 58 -1.86 -4.62 -13.82
CA CYS A 58 -0.63 -5.27 -14.31
C CYS A 58 0.09 -6.01 -13.17
N GLY A 59 0.07 -7.35 -13.18
CA GLY A 59 0.64 -8.24 -12.15
C GLY A 59 -0.42 -9.06 -11.41
N LEU A 60 0.00 -9.96 -10.53
CA LEU A 60 -0.92 -10.72 -9.65
C LEU A 60 -0.68 -10.46 -8.16
N GLN A 61 0.34 -9.64 -7.84
CA GLN A 61 0.69 -9.27 -6.48
C GLN A 61 -0.38 -8.35 -5.88
N PHE A 62 -0.48 -8.35 -4.54
CA PHE A 62 -1.44 -7.57 -3.77
C PHE A 62 -2.90 -7.76 -4.22
N PRO A 63 -3.42 -9.00 -4.18
CA PRO A 63 -4.76 -9.32 -4.70
C PRO A 63 -5.87 -8.51 -4.02
N SER A 64 -5.68 -8.11 -2.75
CA SER A 64 -6.62 -7.25 -2.03
C SER A 64 -6.87 -5.92 -2.73
N SER A 65 -5.86 -5.34 -3.39
CA SER A 65 -6.03 -4.09 -4.15
C SER A 65 -7.02 -4.26 -5.31
N PHE A 66 -6.91 -5.37 -6.04
CA PHE A 66 -7.81 -5.73 -7.13
C PHE A 66 -9.21 -6.07 -6.59
N SER A 67 -9.31 -6.92 -5.57
CA SER A 67 -10.60 -7.32 -4.99
C SER A 67 -11.38 -6.14 -4.43
N TYR A 68 -10.71 -5.24 -3.70
CA TYR A 68 -11.34 -4.04 -3.14
C TYR A 68 -11.77 -3.08 -4.25
N THR A 69 -10.91 -2.85 -5.25
CA THR A 69 -11.25 -2.01 -6.41
C THR A 69 -12.48 -2.54 -7.14
N LYS A 70 -12.54 -3.87 -7.38
CA LYS A 70 -13.70 -4.52 -8.01
C LYS A 70 -14.96 -4.36 -7.17
N GLN A 71 -14.86 -4.47 -5.84
CA GLN A 71 -15.99 -4.27 -4.93
C GLN A 71 -16.50 -2.82 -4.95
N CYS A 72 -15.59 -1.84 -4.90
CA CYS A 72 -15.94 -0.41 -4.98
C CYS A 72 -16.57 -0.03 -6.32
N LEU A 73 -16.25 -0.74 -7.39
CA LEU A 73 -16.76 -0.50 -8.74
C LEU A 73 -18.04 -1.28 -9.07
N LEU A 74 -18.60 -2.06 -8.14
CA LEU A 74 -19.89 -2.74 -8.36
C LEU A 74 -21.03 -1.80 -8.74
N PRO A 75 -21.15 -0.55 -8.21
CA PRO A 75 -22.16 0.41 -8.66
C PRO A 75 -21.90 1.01 -10.05
N HIS A 76 -20.74 0.71 -10.68
CA HIS A 76 -20.26 1.32 -11.91
C HIS A 76 -20.07 0.25 -13.01
N PRO A 77 -21.14 -0.27 -13.62
CA PRO A 77 -21.07 -1.38 -14.58
C PRO A 77 -20.33 -1.04 -15.88
N TYR A 78 -20.12 0.25 -16.17
CA TYR A 78 -19.32 0.74 -17.29
C TYR A 78 -17.81 0.72 -17.05
N VAL A 79 -17.35 0.23 -15.88
CA VAL A 79 -15.92 0.04 -15.59
C VAL A 79 -15.61 -1.45 -15.47
N GLN A 80 -14.87 -1.99 -16.44
CA GLN A 80 -14.37 -3.35 -16.39
C GLN A 80 -12.96 -3.36 -15.80
N VAL A 81 -12.73 -4.24 -14.82
CA VAL A 81 -11.41 -4.41 -14.18
C VAL A 81 -10.91 -5.83 -14.41
N ASP A 82 -9.76 -5.93 -15.06
CA ASP A 82 -9.06 -7.19 -15.32
C ASP A 82 -7.69 -7.17 -14.63
N ALA A 83 -7.12 -8.34 -14.36
CA ALA A 83 -5.74 -8.49 -13.88
C ALA A 83 -5.03 -9.53 -14.74
N LEU A 84 -3.76 -9.26 -15.10
CA LEU A 84 -2.94 -10.13 -15.94
C LEU A 84 -1.58 -10.34 -15.30
N ALA A 85 -0.98 -11.51 -15.51
CA ALA A 85 0.43 -11.72 -15.17
C ALA A 85 1.34 -10.78 -15.98
N HIS A 86 2.53 -10.47 -15.48
CA HIS A 86 3.41 -9.47 -16.11
C HIS A 86 3.75 -9.83 -17.57
N GLU A 87 3.90 -11.12 -17.84
CA GLU A 87 4.25 -11.67 -19.14
C GLU A 87 3.12 -11.50 -20.16
N GLU A 88 1.87 -11.45 -19.68
CA GLU A 88 0.68 -11.29 -20.51
C GLU A 88 0.35 -9.82 -20.80
N VAL A 89 0.82 -8.89 -19.95
CA VAL A 89 0.51 -7.45 -20.08
C VAL A 89 0.92 -6.91 -21.46
N PRO A 90 2.16 -7.08 -21.96
CA PRO A 90 2.54 -6.57 -23.28
C PRO A 90 1.75 -7.20 -24.45
N LEU A 91 1.10 -8.34 -24.23
CA LEU A 91 0.32 -9.05 -25.24
C LEU A 91 -1.11 -8.53 -25.36
N ARG A 92 -1.65 -7.89 -24.32
CA ARG A 92 -3.08 -7.52 -24.24
C ARG A 92 -3.34 -6.07 -23.84
N ILE A 93 -2.30 -5.29 -23.53
CA ILE A 93 -2.43 -3.91 -23.04
C ILE A 93 -3.10 -2.95 -24.04
N GLU A 94 -3.12 -3.28 -25.34
CA GLU A 94 -3.58 -2.37 -26.40
C GLU A 94 -5.03 -1.90 -26.24
N ASP A 95 -5.86 -2.69 -25.55
CA ASP A 95 -7.30 -2.44 -25.38
C ASP A 95 -7.70 -1.77 -24.06
N TYR A 96 -6.73 -1.35 -23.24
CA TYR A 96 -7.01 -0.78 -21.92
C TYR A 96 -6.88 0.75 -21.88
N ASP A 97 -7.79 1.41 -21.16
CA ASP A 97 -7.80 2.86 -20.95
C ASP A 97 -6.92 3.28 -19.77
N LEU A 98 -6.77 2.41 -18.77
CA LEU A 98 -6.04 2.67 -17.53
C LEU A 98 -5.26 1.43 -17.11
N CYS A 99 -4.05 1.64 -16.61
CA CYS A 99 -3.21 0.58 -16.07
C CYS A 99 -2.83 0.90 -14.63
N VAL A 100 -3.11 -0.02 -13.71
CA VAL A 100 -2.59 -0.03 -12.35
C VAL A 100 -1.34 -0.90 -12.33
N VAL A 101 -0.17 -0.26 -12.34
CA VAL A 101 1.13 -0.91 -12.45
C VAL A 101 1.57 -1.43 -11.07
N ARG A 102 1.65 -2.75 -10.89
CA ARG A 102 2.18 -3.38 -9.66
C ARG A 102 3.47 -4.12 -9.97
N MET A 103 4.55 -3.79 -9.27
CA MET A 103 5.81 -4.55 -9.27
C MET A 103 6.34 -4.92 -10.68
N MET A 104 6.05 -4.10 -11.68
CA MET A 104 6.39 -4.31 -13.09
C MET A 104 7.07 -3.05 -13.62
N ARG A 105 8.12 -3.23 -14.42
CA ARG A 105 8.77 -2.13 -15.15
C ARG A 105 7.95 -1.82 -16.42
N PHE A 106 7.61 -0.56 -16.60
CA PHE A 106 6.93 0.00 -17.77
C PHE A 106 7.93 0.81 -18.57
N ASP A 107 8.67 0.13 -19.44
CA ASP A 107 9.60 0.77 -20.37
C ASP A 107 8.90 1.23 -21.65
N SER A 108 9.67 1.90 -22.51
CA SER A 108 9.20 2.37 -23.81
C SER A 108 8.60 1.27 -24.70
N SER A 109 9.05 0.02 -24.56
CA SER A 109 8.58 -1.10 -25.39
C SER A 109 7.18 -1.55 -25.00
N VAL A 110 6.86 -1.53 -23.71
CA VAL A 110 5.51 -1.81 -23.19
C VAL A 110 4.59 -0.64 -23.50
N ILE A 111 5.06 0.59 -23.30
CA ILE A 111 4.30 1.82 -23.56
C ILE A 111 3.89 1.92 -25.03
N ALA A 112 4.78 1.58 -25.96
CA ALA A 112 4.48 1.61 -27.40
C ALA A 112 3.34 0.67 -27.82
N ARG A 113 3.04 -0.36 -27.03
CA ARG A 113 1.94 -1.31 -27.28
C ARG A 113 0.59 -0.81 -26.76
N ALA A 114 0.59 0.18 -25.87
CA ALA A 114 -0.56 0.65 -25.13
C ALA A 114 -1.38 1.69 -25.91
N LYS A 115 -1.98 1.29 -27.04
CA LYS A 115 -2.61 2.17 -28.03
C LYS A 115 -3.77 3.03 -27.50
N LYS A 116 -4.56 2.50 -26.55
CA LYS A 116 -5.72 3.20 -25.96
C LYS A 116 -5.45 3.82 -24.58
N LEU A 117 -4.26 3.59 -24.03
CA LEU A 117 -3.97 3.89 -22.64
C LEU A 117 -3.92 5.40 -22.42
N LYS A 118 -4.64 5.89 -21.41
CA LYS A 118 -4.72 7.31 -21.05
C LYS A 118 -4.04 7.61 -19.72
N LEU A 119 -4.01 6.63 -18.81
CA LEU A 119 -3.46 6.78 -17.47
C LEU A 119 -2.68 5.53 -17.02
N LEU A 120 -1.43 5.75 -16.63
CA LEU A 120 -0.62 4.84 -15.83
C LEU A 120 -0.70 5.27 -14.37
N MET A 121 -1.32 4.43 -13.54
CA MET A 121 -1.36 4.58 -12.09
C MET A 121 -0.32 3.63 -11.47
N GLN A 122 0.77 4.18 -10.97
CA GLN A 122 1.76 3.42 -10.23
C GLN A 122 1.20 3.03 -8.86
N PHE A 123 1.16 1.72 -8.58
CA PHE A 123 0.79 1.19 -7.28
C PHE A 123 1.97 1.34 -6.31
N GLY A 124 2.17 2.56 -5.81
CA GLY A 124 3.27 2.92 -4.92
C GLY A 124 3.65 4.40 -5.05
N VAL A 125 4.69 4.78 -4.30
CA VAL A 125 5.22 6.15 -4.27
C VAL A 125 6.36 6.33 -5.28
N GLY A 126 7.20 5.31 -5.46
CA GLY A 126 8.31 5.34 -6.41
C GLY A 126 7.82 5.32 -7.86
N LEU A 127 8.54 5.99 -8.76
CA LEU A 127 8.27 6.07 -10.20
C LEU A 127 9.42 5.50 -11.05
N GLU A 128 10.46 4.93 -10.42
CA GLU A 128 11.66 4.36 -11.06
C GLU A 128 11.37 3.20 -12.02
N GLY A 129 10.18 2.59 -11.88
CA GLY A 129 9.69 1.53 -12.75
C GLY A 129 9.06 2.02 -14.05
N VAL A 130 8.74 3.31 -14.19
CA VAL A 130 7.99 3.86 -15.34
C VAL A 130 8.88 4.80 -16.15
N ASP A 131 8.98 4.56 -17.46
CA ASP A 131 9.57 5.50 -18.40
C ASP A 131 8.61 6.68 -18.64
N ILE A 132 8.74 7.71 -17.81
CA ILE A 132 7.88 8.91 -17.82
C ILE A 132 8.02 9.67 -19.13
N GLU A 133 9.21 9.71 -19.74
CA GLU A 133 9.43 10.40 -21.01
C GLU A 133 8.69 9.71 -22.15
N ALA A 134 8.80 8.38 -22.24
CA ALA A 134 8.07 7.59 -23.23
C ALA A 134 6.56 7.72 -23.03
N ALA A 135 6.07 7.67 -21.78
CA ALA A 135 4.66 7.85 -21.47
C ALA A 135 4.16 9.24 -21.90
N THR A 136 4.92 10.29 -21.61
CA THR A 136 4.60 11.67 -21.98
C THR A 136 4.54 11.84 -23.50
N LYS A 137 5.53 11.28 -24.24
CA LYS A 137 5.55 11.31 -25.71
C LYS A 137 4.36 10.56 -26.32
N ALA A 138 3.89 9.49 -25.67
CA ALA A 138 2.71 8.74 -26.07
C ALA A 138 1.38 9.40 -25.64
N GLY A 139 1.41 10.55 -24.97
CA GLY A 139 0.20 11.23 -24.47
C GLY A 139 -0.43 10.56 -23.24
N ILE A 140 0.29 9.66 -22.57
CA ILE A 140 -0.16 8.89 -21.41
C ILE A 140 0.20 9.65 -20.13
N LYS A 141 -0.80 9.93 -19.30
CA LYS A 141 -0.56 10.54 -17.98
C LYS A 141 0.01 9.50 -17.02
N VAL A 142 0.93 9.92 -16.17
CA VAL A 142 1.50 9.09 -15.10
C VAL A 142 1.08 9.67 -13.75
N ALA A 143 0.53 8.81 -12.89
CA ALA A 143 0.15 9.13 -11.52
C ALA A 143 0.77 8.12 -10.55
N ARG A 144 0.93 8.53 -9.29
CA ARG A 144 1.40 7.68 -8.19
C ARG A 144 0.50 7.86 -6.97
N ILE A 145 0.62 6.92 -6.03
CA ILE A 145 -0.04 7.07 -4.73
C ILE A 145 0.78 8.05 -3.88
N PRO A 146 0.16 9.08 -3.27
CA PRO A 146 0.89 10.02 -2.41
C PRO A 146 1.43 9.30 -1.18
N GLY A 147 2.68 9.59 -0.79
CA GLY A 147 3.32 8.95 0.35
C GLY A 147 2.70 9.35 1.69
N ASP A 148 2.25 10.59 1.80
CA ASP A 148 1.66 11.23 2.98
C ASP A 148 0.22 10.81 3.26
N THR A 149 -0.55 10.48 2.22
CA THR A 149 -1.92 9.97 2.37
C THR A 149 -1.98 8.44 2.46
N SER A 150 -0.85 7.75 2.23
CA SER A 150 -0.76 6.30 2.29
C SER A 150 -0.20 5.82 3.64
N GLY A 151 -0.53 4.59 4.03
CA GLY A 151 0.10 3.93 5.19
C GLY A 151 1.58 3.52 4.96
N ASN A 152 2.13 3.77 3.76
CA ASN A 152 3.46 3.32 3.40
C ASN A 152 4.56 4.04 4.19
N ALA A 153 4.44 5.36 4.36
CA ALA A 153 5.44 6.14 5.10
C ALA A 153 5.59 5.67 6.55
N LEU A 154 4.47 5.37 7.22
CA LEU A 154 4.47 4.81 8.57
C LEU A 154 5.10 3.41 8.60
N SER A 155 4.73 2.53 7.66
CA SER A 155 5.31 1.19 7.56
C SER A 155 6.83 1.23 7.32
N CYS A 156 7.31 2.14 6.46
CA CYS A 156 8.74 2.35 6.26
C CYS A 156 9.44 2.84 7.52
N ALA A 157 8.82 3.75 8.29
CA ALA A 157 9.37 4.23 9.55
C ALA A 157 9.45 3.11 10.61
N GLU A 158 8.41 2.29 10.73
CA GLU A 158 8.42 1.11 11.60
C GLU A 158 9.53 0.14 11.20
N HIS A 159 9.70 -0.10 9.89
CA HIS A 159 10.76 -0.96 9.39
C HIS A 159 12.16 -0.38 9.66
N ALA A 160 12.35 0.93 9.52
CA ALA A 160 13.61 1.58 9.85
C ALA A 160 13.97 1.41 11.33
N ILE A 161 13.01 1.59 12.24
CA ILE A 161 13.20 1.34 13.68
C ILE A 161 13.56 -0.13 13.92
N TYR A 162 12.85 -1.06 13.28
CA TYR A 162 13.15 -2.49 13.36
C TYR A 162 14.58 -2.79 12.91
N LEU A 163 15.03 -2.24 11.79
CA LEU A 163 16.38 -2.44 11.28
C LEU A 163 17.46 -1.87 12.20
N ILE A 164 17.23 -0.69 12.78
CA ILE A 164 18.13 -0.09 13.79
C ILE A 164 18.29 -1.05 14.98
N LEU A 165 17.17 -1.56 15.51
CA LEU A 165 17.21 -2.51 16.62
C LEU A 165 17.86 -3.83 16.23
N ALA A 166 17.56 -4.34 15.03
CA ALA A 166 18.14 -5.58 14.52
C ALA A 166 19.66 -5.51 14.37
N LEU A 167 20.19 -4.36 13.94
CA LEU A 167 21.63 -4.12 13.85
C LEU A 167 22.27 -4.02 15.24
N LEU A 168 21.70 -3.21 16.14
CA LEU A 168 22.21 -3.06 17.50
C LEU A 168 22.24 -4.38 18.26
N ARG A 169 21.29 -5.29 17.99
CA ARG A 169 21.21 -6.59 18.67
C ARG A 169 21.88 -7.72 17.91
N ASP A 170 22.56 -7.45 16.79
CA ASP A 170 23.10 -8.47 15.88
C ASP A 170 22.10 -9.62 15.69
N GLN A 171 20.91 -9.28 15.19
CA GLN A 171 19.78 -10.21 15.07
C GLN A 171 20.16 -11.52 14.35
N LYS A 172 21.03 -11.44 13.33
CA LYS A 172 21.52 -12.62 12.60
C LYS A 172 22.50 -13.44 13.42
N GLY A 173 23.40 -12.82 14.18
CA GLY A 173 24.24 -13.51 15.15
C GLY A 173 23.41 -14.20 16.23
N MET A 174 22.39 -13.52 16.75
CA MET A 174 21.50 -14.05 17.77
C MET A 174 20.69 -15.26 17.29
N ASP A 175 20.15 -15.21 16.06
CA ASP A 175 19.47 -16.35 15.45
C ASP A 175 20.39 -17.58 15.36
N ARG A 176 21.64 -17.39 14.92
CA ARG A 176 22.64 -18.47 14.89
C ARG A 176 22.99 -19.00 16.29
N SER A 177 23.11 -18.13 17.29
CA SER A 177 23.38 -18.54 18.66
C SER A 177 22.25 -19.37 19.26
N VAL A 178 20.99 -19.00 19.00
CA VAL A 178 19.82 -19.78 19.40
C VAL A 178 19.86 -21.16 18.76
N GLN A 179 20.11 -21.25 17.45
CA GLN A 179 20.23 -22.52 16.73
C GLN A 179 21.37 -23.41 17.26
N GLN A 180 22.45 -22.80 17.75
CA GLN A 180 23.63 -23.50 18.29
C GLN A 180 23.60 -23.67 19.81
N MET A 181 22.52 -23.26 20.49
CA MET A 181 22.40 -23.25 21.96
C MET A 181 23.54 -22.50 22.66
N LYS A 182 24.07 -21.44 22.04
CA LYS A 182 25.10 -20.58 22.61
C LYS A 182 24.47 -19.49 23.48
N ILE A 183 24.86 -19.44 24.75
CA ILE A 183 24.33 -18.50 25.73
C ILE A 183 25.25 -17.27 25.82
N GLY A 184 24.67 -16.07 25.87
CA GLY A 184 25.40 -14.82 26.12
C GLY A 184 26.08 -14.18 24.91
N PHE A 185 25.93 -14.77 23.72
CA PHE A 185 26.51 -14.26 22.46
C PHE A 185 25.45 -14.16 21.37
N PRO A 186 25.45 -13.11 20.53
CA PRO A 186 26.18 -11.85 20.69
C PRO A 186 25.56 -11.02 21.83
N THR A 187 26.37 -10.19 22.50
CA THR A 187 25.90 -9.37 23.63
C THR A 187 24.97 -8.22 23.20
N GLY A 188 25.14 -7.74 21.96
CA GLY A 188 24.40 -6.60 21.43
C GLY A 188 24.76 -5.26 22.08
N GLN A 189 24.16 -4.18 21.59
CA GLN A 189 24.31 -2.82 22.06
C GLN A 189 22.94 -2.20 22.34
N THR A 190 22.89 -1.22 23.24
CA THR A 190 21.68 -0.44 23.52
C THR A 190 21.51 0.68 22.52
N LEU A 191 20.27 1.06 22.23
CA LEU A 191 19.96 2.26 21.45
C LEU A 191 20.21 3.55 22.25
N PHE A 192 20.16 3.47 23.58
CA PHE A 192 20.35 4.63 24.45
C PHE A 192 21.76 5.21 24.26
N GLY A 193 21.86 6.53 24.04
CA GLY A 193 23.13 7.23 23.83
C GLY A 193 23.66 7.18 22.39
N PHE A 194 23.04 6.42 21.48
CA PHE A 194 23.35 6.52 20.06
C PHE A 194 22.75 7.77 19.44
N HIS A 195 23.59 8.53 18.74
CA HIS A 195 23.15 9.67 17.96
C HIS A 195 22.77 9.17 16.57
N SER A 196 21.46 9.09 16.30
CA SER A 196 20.96 8.81 14.95
C SER A 196 20.70 10.12 14.21
N GLY A 197 21.22 10.22 12.99
CA GLY A 197 20.91 11.30 12.07
C GLY A 197 19.87 10.83 11.06
N VAL A 198 18.76 11.56 10.94
CA VAL A 198 17.84 11.40 9.80
C VAL A 198 18.27 12.42 8.74
N TRP A 199 18.89 11.94 7.67
CA TRP A 199 19.22 12.77 6.52
C TRP A 199 18.00 12.88 5.62
N LYS A 200 17.38 14.06 5.60
CA LYS A 200 16.37 14.40 4.60
C LYS A 200 17.08 15.02 3.41
N TYR A 201 17.18 14.27 2.33
CA TYR A 201 17.28 14.84 0.98
C TYR A 201 15.94 14.58 0.29
N TRP A 202 15.57 15.47 -0.64
CA TRP A 202 14.31 15.54 -1.41
C TRP A 202 13.16 16.30 -0.73
#